data_AF-A0A523T4Q6-F1
#
_entry.id   AF-A0A523T4Q6-F1
#
_cell.length_a   1.000
_cell.length_b   1.000
_cell.length_c   1.000
_cell.angle_alpha   90.00
_cell.angle_beta   90.00
_cell.angle_gamma   90.00
#
_symmetry.space_group_name_H-M   'P 1'
#
loop_
_entity.id
_entity.type
_entity.pdbx_description
1 polymer ?
#
loop_
_entity_poly.entity_id
_entity_poly.type
_entity_poly.pdbx_seq_one_letter_code
_entity_poly.pdbx_strand_id
1 'polypeptide(L)'
;MTIISVSVPEKLLERVENSIREQGFANRSEIVRQALRTFIMESRSLKELKGEIAASITIIYERDATKGQISEIQHSFGDIISTFLHAHIDEDYCLEVIVVKGEA
;
A
#
# COMPACT_ATOMS: atom_id res chain seq x y z
N MET A 1 25.08 5.67 14.76
CA MET A 1 24.20 6.21 13.70
C MET A 1 25.06 6.39 12.46
N THR A 2 24.68 5.79 11.33
CA THR A 2 25.45 5.89 10.08
C THR A 2 24.98 7.11 9.29
N ILE A 3 25.91 7.90 8.77
CA ILE A 3 25.62 9.07 7.94
C ILE A 3 25.95 8.73 6.49
N ILE A 4 25.02 9.06 5.59
CA ILE A 4 25.22 8.95 4.14
C ILE A 4 25.09 10.35 3.53
N SER A 5 25.89 10.63 2.51
CA SER A 5 25.78 11.85 1.70
C SER A 5 25.34 11.45 0.30
N VAL A 6 24.34 12.14 -0.23
CA VAL A 6 23.74 11.85 -1.54
C VAL A 6 23.68 13.13 -2.37
N SER A 7 24.06 13.01 -3.64
CA SER A 7 23.86 14.07 -4.62
C SER A 7 22.48 13.91 -5.24
N VAL A 8 21.70 14.99 -5.25
CA VAL A 8 20.33 15.01 -5.81
C VAL A 8 20.17 16.23 -6.71
N PRO A 9 19.37 16.15 -7.79
CA PRO A 9 19.04 17.32 -8.60
C PRO A 9 18.36 18.41 -7.77
N GLU A 10 18.68 19.68 -8.03
CA GLU A 10 18.15 20.82 -7.28
C GLU A 10 16.61 20.87 -7.27
N LYS A 11 15.99 20.59 -8.43
CA LYS A 11 14.53 20.49 -8.56
C LYS A 11 13.91 19.41 -7.67
N LEU A 12 14.63 18.32 -7.41
CA LEU A 12 14.15 17.26 -6.53
C LEU A 12 14.21 17.71 -5.08
N LEU A 13 15.30 18.38 -4.68
CA LEU A 13 15.44 18.95 -3.34
C LEU A 13 14.33 19.96 -3.05
N GLU A 14 14.01 20.83 -4.00
CA GLU A 14 12.93 21.82 -3.86
C GLU A 14 11.57 21.13 -3.61
N ARG A 15 11.25 20.07 -4.36
CA ARG A 15 10.02 19.29 -4.14
C ARG A 15 9.98 18.67 -2.75
N VAL A 16 11.10 18.12 -2.28
CA VAL A 16 11.21 17.53 -0.94
C VAL A 16 10.97 18.60 0.14
N GLU A 17 11.52 19.80 -0.02
CA GLU A 17 11.30 20.89 0.94
C GLU A 17 9.86 21.37 0.99
N ASN A 18 9.18 21.41 -0.16
CA ASN A 18 7.75 21.75 -0.20
C ASN A 18 6.93 20.69 0.54
N SER A 19 7.22 19.39 0.33
CA SER A 19 6.55 18.30 1.07
C SER A 19 6.81 18.35 2.58
N ILE A 20 8.02 18.76 3.02
CA ILE A 20 8.32 18.94 4.45
C ILE A 20 7.39 19.99 5.07
N ARG A 21 7.16 21.12 4.37
CA ARG A 21 6.29 22.21 4.85
C ARG A 21 4.82 21.82 4.87
N GLU A 22 4.35 21.12 3.85
CA GLU A 22 2.93 20.73 3.72
C GLU A 22 2.54 19.59 4.66
N GLN A 23 3.43 18.59 4.83
CA GLN A 23 3.11 17.35 5.55
C GLN A 23 3.64 17.33 7.00
N GLY A 24 4.28 18.41 7.46
CA GLY A 24 4.69 18.56 8.86
C GLY A 24 5.89 17.70 9.29
N PHE A 25 6.79 17.36 8.36
CA PHE A 25 7.99 16.59 8.69
C PHE A 25 8.97 17.40 9.53
N ALA A 26 9.61 16.75 10.51
CA ALA A 26 10.54 17.44 11.42
C ALA A 26 11.84 17.91 10.74
N ASN A 27 12.35 17.19 9.74
CA ASN A 27 13.57 17.55 9.00
C ASN A 27 13.74 16.72 7.72
N ARG A 28 14.71 17.13 6.87
CA ARG A 28 15.09 16.42 5.64
C ARG A 28 15.53 14.97 5.88
N SER A 29 16.17 14.68 7.01
CA SER A 29 16.61 13.32 7.31
C SER A 29 15.45 12.38 7.63
N GLU A 30 14.33 12.89 8.15
CA GLU A 30 13.10 12.11 8.39
C GLU A 30 12.47 11.66 7.08
N ILE A 31 12.24 12.59 6.15
CA ILE A 31 11.58 12.27 4.88
C ILE A 31 12.43 11.31 4.03
N VAL A 32 13.76 11.47 4.04
CA VAL A 32 14.67 10.55 3.34
C VAL A 32 14.65 9.17 4.00
N ARG A 33 14.63 9.08 5.34
CA ARG A 33 14.49 7.79 6.04
C ARG A 33 13.16 7.12 5.73
N GLN A 34 12.07 7.88 5.68
CA GLN A 34 10.75 7.35 5.34
C GLN A 34 10.72 6.85 3.89
N ALA A 35 11.23 7.65 2.94
CA ALA A 35 11.34 7.25 1.54
C ALA A 35 12.17 5.98 1.35
N LEU A 36 13.31 5.84 2.05
CA LEU A 36 14.13 4.63 2.01
C LEU A 36 13.37 3.41 2.58
N ARG A 37 12.63 3.58 3.68
CA ARG A 37 11.80 2.49 4.24
C ARG A 37 10.71 2.07 3.27
N THR A 38 9.98 3.03 2.71
CA THR A 38 8.95 2.78 1.70
C THR A 38 9.55 2.06 0.49
N PHE A 39 10.67 2.55 -0.04
CA PHE A 39 11.37 1.90 -1.15
C PHE A 39 11.77 0.47 -0.83
N ILE A 40 12.32 0.20 0.36
CA ILE A 40 12.69 -1.16 0.76
C ILE A 40 11.44 -2.05 0.88
N MET A 41 10.35 -1.54 1.45
CA MET A 41 9.09 -2.27 1.55
C MET A 41 8.48 -2.57 0.19
N GLU A 42 8.49 -1.62 -0.74
CA GLU A 42 8.02 -1.79 -2.12
C GLU A 42 8.95 -2.68 -2.95
N SER A 43 10.27 -2.65 -2.68
CA SER A 43 11.26 -3.47 -3.37
C SER A 43 11.22 -4.94 -2.98
N ARG A 44 10.63 -5.28 -1.82
CA ARG A 44 10.34 -6.67 -1.48
C ARG A 44 9.30 -7.18 -2.45
N SER A 45 9.77 -7.92 -3.45
CA SER A 45 8.86 -8.58 -4.37
C SER A 45 7.96 -9.52 -3.57
N LEU A 46 6.66 -9.51 -3.87
CA LEU A 46 5.74 -10.53 -3.34
C LEU A 46 6.29 -11.95 -3.58
N LYS A 47 7.07 -12.15 -4.64
CA LYS A 47 7.72 -13.42 -5.00
C LYS A 47 8.87 -13.85 -4.07
N GLU A 48 9.38 -12.96 -3.23
CA GLU A 48 10.45 -13.27 -2.27
C GLU A 48 9.91 -13.58 -0.87
N LEU A 49 8.61 -13.38 -0.65
CA LEU A 49 7.94 -13.76 0.59
C LEU A 49 7.94 -15.28 0.71
N LYS A 50 8.10 -15.78 1.94
CA LYS A 50 8.13 -17.21 2.25
C LYS A 50 7.43 -17.46 3.58
N GLY A 51 6.81 -18.63 3.68
CA GLY A 51 6.12 -19.07 4.89
C GLY A 51 4.75 -18.42 5.07
N GLU A 52 4.19 -18.56 6.26
CA GLU A 52 2.85 -18.06 6.59
C GLU A 52 2.89 -16.53 6.75
N ILE A 53 2.11 -15.83 5.92
CA ILE A 53 2.02 -14.37 5.90
C ILE A 53 0.58 -13.90 6.10
N ALA A 54 0.45 -12.67 6.60
CA ALA A 54 -0.81 -11.94 6.62
C ALA A 54 -0.69 -10.70 5.73
N ALA A 55 -1.72 -10.39 4.95
CA ALA A 55 -1.75 -9.26 4.03
C ALA A 55 -3.15 -8.62 3.97
N SER A 56 -3.20 -7.39 3.46
CA SER A 56 -4.44 -6.70 3.12
C SER A 56 -4.47 -6.37 1.64
N ILE A 57 -5.57 -6.72 0.97
CA ILE A 57 -5.83 -6.38 -0.42
C ILE A 57 -6.90 -5.29 -0.41
N THR A 58 -6.58 -4.12 -0.94
CA THR A 58 -7.52 -3.00 -1.05
C THR A 58 -7.88 -2.80 -2.51
N ILE A 59 -9.17 -2.86 -2.83
CA ILE A 59 -9.67 -2.75 -4.21
C ILE A 59 -10.78 -1.70 -4.23
N ILE A 60 -10.77 -0.86 -5.27
CA ILE A 60 -11.89 0.01 -5.62
C ILE A 60 -12.42 -0.49 -6.96
N TYR A 61 -13.72 -0.72 -7.05
CA TYR A 61 -14.34 -1.21 -8.28
C TYR A 61 -15.74 -0.64 -8.47
N GLU A 62 -16.17 -0.63 -9.73
CA GLU A 62 -17.52 -0.23 -10.13
C GLU A 62 -18.52 -1.38 -9.86
N ARG A 63 -19.61 -1.06 -9.16
CA ARG A 63 -20.61 -2.02 -8.65
C ARG A 63 -21.28 -2.80 -9.78
N ASP A 64 -21.65 -2.11 -10.85
CA ASP A 64 -22.40 -2.68 -11.97
C ASP A 64 -21.50 -3.43 -12.96
N ALA A 65 -20.21 -3.10 -13.03
CA ALA A 65 -19.25 -3.80 -13.87
C ALA A 65 -18.89 -5.18 -13.30
N THR A 66 -18.95 -5.34 -11.98
CA THR A 66 -18.44 -6.52 -11.27
C THR A 66 -19.51 -7.55 -10.91
N LYS A 67 -20.82 -7.27 -11.06
CA LYS A 67 -21.99 -8.18 -10.86
C LYS A 67 -21.70 -9.51 -10.12
N GLY A 68 -21.29 -9.43 -8.85
CA GLY A 68 -21.06 -10.62 -8.01
C GLY A 68 -19.74 -11.38 -8.22
N GLN A 69 -18.95 -11.07 -9.25
CA GLN A 69 -17.63 -11.68 -9.50
C GLN A 69 -16.69 -11.55 -8.31
N ILE A 70 -16.71 -10.39 -7.64
CA ILE A 70 -15.90 -10.15 -6.43
C ILE A 70 -16.30 -11.12 -5.31
N SER A 71 -17.61 -11.32 -5.10
CA SER A 71 -18.12 -12.27 -4.10
C SER A 71 -17.81 -13.73 -4.46
N GLU A 72 -17.88 -14.08 -5.74
CA GLU A 72 -17.49 -15.43 -6.21
C GLU A 72 -16.01 -15.72 -5.97
N ILE A 73 -15.14 -14.74 -6.24
CA ILE A 73 -13.70 -14.86 -5.97
C ILE A 73 -13.48 -15.00 -4.45
N GLN A 74 -14.12 -14.17 -3.63
CA GLN A 74 -14.00 -14.26 -2.18
C GLN A 74 -14.46 -15.62 -1.64
N HIS A 75 -15.55 -16.18 -2.14
CA HIS A 75 -15.98 -17.53 -1.77
C HIS A 75 -14.99 -18.60 -2.22
N SER A 76 -14.37 -18.44 -3.39
CA SER A 76 -13.39 -19.39 -3.92
C SER A 76 -12.08 -19.42 -3.11
N PHE A 77 -11.74 -18.30 -2.44
CA PHE A 77 -10.55 -18.14 -1.61
C PHE A 77 -10.89 -17.97 -0.11
N GLY A 78 -12.06 -18.45 0.32
CA GLY A 78 -12.54 -18.30 1.69
C GLY A 78 -11.67 -19.02 2.75
N ASP A 79 -10.81 -19.93 2.31
CA ASP A 79 -9.83 -20.64 3.13
C ASP A 79 -8.66 -19.75 3.58
N ILE A 80 -8.27 -18.77 2.76
CA ILE A 80 -7.19 -17.81 3.07
C ILE A 80 -7.71 -16.43 3.48
N ILE A 81 -8.99 -16.11 3.19
CA ILE A 81 -9.59 -14.83 3.57
C ILE A 81 -10.03 -14.91 5.04
N SER A 82 -9.43 -14.08 5.89
CA SER A 82 -9.80 -14.00 7.30
C SER A 82 -11.03 -13.12 7.53
N THR A 83 -11.13 -12.01 6.80
CA THR A 83 -12.28 -11.09 6.86
C THR A 83 -12.20 -10.10 5.70
N PHE A 84 -13.30 -9.41 5.41
CA PHE A 84 -13.30 -8.28 4.49
C PHE A 84 -14.24 -7.17 4.99
N LEU A 85 -13.90 -5.93 4.65
CA LEU A 85 -14.72 -4.74 4.83
C LEU A 85 -15.20 -4.30 3.45
N HIS A 86 -16.49 -3.99 3.32
CA HIS A 86 -17.07 -3.40 2.13
C HIS A 86 -17.69 -2.05 2.47
N ALA A 87 -17.36 -1.01 1.69
CA ALA A 87 -17.93 0.32 1.83
C ALA A 87 -18.36 0.87 0.47
N HIS A 88 -19.56 1.43 0.40
CA HIS A 88 -19.99 2.24 -0.74
C HIS A 88 -19.37 3.63 -0.59
N ILE A 89 -18.47 3.99 -1.50
CA ILE A 89 -17.76 5.28 -1.47
C ILE A 89 -18.39 6.31 -2.41
N ASP A 90 -19.17 5.86 -3.38
CA ASP A 90 -19.95 6.68 -4.30
C ASP A 90 -21.19 5.89 -4.80
N GLU A 91 -22.02 6.49 -5.66
CA GLU A 91 -23.21 5.86 -6.25
C GLU A 91 -22.85 4.53 -6.94
N ASP A 92 -21.77 4.54 -7.72
CA ASP A 92 -21.35 3.42 -8.56
C ASP A 92 -20.10 2.68 -8.06
N TYR A 93 -19.40 3.19 -7.03
CA TYR A 93 -18.13 2.63 -6.58
C TYR A 93 -18.19 2.01 -5.19
N CYS A 94 -17.52 0.86 -5.07
CA CYS A 94 -17.30 0.17 -3.82
C CYS A 94 -15.80 0.11 -3.51
N LEU A 95 -15.45 0.32 -2.25
CA LEU A 95 -14.13 0.03 -1.70
C LEU A 95 -14.24 -1.24 -0.86
N GLU A 96 -13.37 -2.19 -1.13
CA GLU A 96 -13.19 -3.36 -0.29
C GLU A 96 -11.77 -3.45 0.26
N VAL A 97 -11.67 -3.82 1.53
CA VAL A 97 -10.41 -4.17 2.19
C VAL A 97 -10.52 -5.61 2.65
N ILE A 98 -9.76 -6.50 2.03
CA ILE A 98 -9.76 -7.94 2.27
C ILE A 98 -8.51 -8.30 3.06
N VAL A 99 -8.68 -8.88 4.25
CA VAL A 99 -7.58 -9.37 5.08
C VAL A 99 -7.38 -10.86 4.79
N VAL A 100 -6.18 -11.21 4.34
CA VAL A 100 -5.82 -12.59 4.01
C VAL A 100 -4.69 -13.10 4.90
N LYS A 101 -4.71 -14.40 5.18
CA LYS A 101 -3.62 -15.10 5.86
C LYS A 101 -3.41 -16.45 5.19
N GLY A 102 -2.20 -16.70 4.72
CA GLY A 102 -1.88 -17.92 3.97
C GLY A 102 -0.39 -18.07 3.71
N GLU A 103 -0.01 -19.10 2.99
CA GLU A 103 1.37 -19.29 2.52
C GLU A 103 1.69 -18.27 1.41
N ALA A 104 2.91 -17.72 1.46
CA ALA A 104 3.40 -16.70 0.54
C ALA A 104 3.71 -17.20 -0.87
#